data_AF-V8N2U7-F1
#
_entry.id   AF-V8N2U7-F1
#
_cell.length_a   1.000
_cell.length_b   1.000
_cell.length_c   1.000
_cell.angle_alpha   90.00
_cell.angle_beta   90.00
_cell.angle_gamma   90.00
#
_symmetry.space_group_name_H-M   'P 1'
#
loop_
_entity.id
_entity.type
_entity.pdbx_description
1 polymer ?
#
loop_
_entity_poly.entity_id
_entity_poly.type
_entity_poly.pdbx_seq_one_letter_code
_entity_poly.pdbx_strand_id
1 'polypeptide(L)' 'MYNKILMKGAEMDPAFNLEILKHMLQRDMKERKFQHLSRKFIEWSYGPIQTSIYDLTSIDSCEENSALEILAYNCN' A
#
# COMPACT_ATOMS: atom_id res chain seq x y z
N MET A 1 18.18 4.78 -12.52
CA MET A 1 17.86 3.92 -11.35
C MET A 1 16.38 3.53 -11.34
N TYR A 2 15.45 4.49 -11.41
CA TYR A 2 14.00 4.24 -11.54
C TYR A 2 13.60 3.29 -12.69
N ASN A 3 14.17 3.47 -13.88
CA ASN A 3 13.89 2.61 -15.04
C ASN A 3 14.27 1.13 -14.83
N LYS A 4 15.22 0.82 -13.94
CA LYS A 4 15.64 -0.57 -13.68
C LYS A 4 14.67 -1.30 -12.75
N ILE A 5 13.93 -0.55 -11.91
CA ILE A 5 12.89 -1.08 -11.03
C ILE A 5 11.61 -1.33 -11.85
N LEU A 6 11.24 -0.38 -12.72
CA LEU A 6 10.09 -0.52 -13.62
C LEU A 6 10.23 -1.71 -14.58
N MET A 7 11.41 -1.89 -15.18
CA MET A 7 11.67 -3.03 -16.08
C MET A 7 11.66 -4.39 -15.36
N LYS A 8 12.03 -4.45 -14.07
CA LYS A 8 11.91 -5.67 -13.27
C LYS A 8 10.48 -5.99 -12.86
N GLY A 9 9.62 -4.97 -12.75
CA GLY A 9 8.20 -5.14 -12.40
C GLY A 9 7.41 -5.98 -13.41
N ALA A 10 7.76 -5.85 -14.70
CA ALA A 10 7.08 -6.55 -15.79
C ALA A 10 7.45 -8.05 -15.91
N GLU A 11 8.60 -8.47 -15.38
CA GLU A 11 9.06 -9.87 -15.36
C GLU A 11 8.90 -10.53 -13.97
N MET A 12 8.27 -9.83 -13.02
CA MET A 12 8.24 -10.25 -11.62
C MET A 12 7.10 -11.21 -11.34
N ASP A 13 7.41 -12.28 -10.60
CA ASP A 13 6.45 -13.28 -10.14
C ASP A 13 5.19 -12.60 -9.52
N PRO A 14 3.97 -13.00 -9.92
CA PRO A 14 2.73 -12.39 -9.44
C PRO A 14 2.62 -12.37 -7.91
N ALA A 15 3.17 -13.35 -7.19
CA ALA A 15 3.15 -13.37 -5.74
C ALA A 15 4.04 -12.26 -5.13
N PHE A 16 5.19 -11.97 -5.74
CA PHE A 16 6.06 -10.89 -5.32
C PHE A 16 5.39 -9.51 -5.43
N ASN A 17 4.62 -9.28 -6.51
CA ASN A 17 3.88 -8.04 -6.69
C ASN A 17 2.79 -7.86 -5.62
N LEU A 18 2.12 -8.95 -5.22
CA LEU A 18 1.13 -8.92 -4.14
C LEU A 18 1.77 -8.64 -2.77
N GLU A 19 2.94 -9.20 -2.49
CA GLU A 19 3.68 -8.95 -1.26
C GLU A 19 4.10 -7.48 -1.14
N ILE A 20 4.59 -6.88 -2.22
CA ILE A 20 4.91 -5.45 -2.24
C ILE A 20 3.66 -4.61 -2.00
N LEU A 21 2.55 -4.90 -2.68
CA LEU A 21 1.30 -4.17 -2.48
C LEU A 21 0.83 -4.24 -1.03
N LYS A 22 0.84 -5.43 -0.43
CA LYS A 22 0.53 -5.63 0.98
C LYS A 22 1.44 -4.81 1.88
N HIS A 23 2.75 -4.79 1.62
CA HIS A 23 3.71 -4.01 2.39
C HIS A 23 3.47 -2.49 2.26
N MET A 24 3.17 -1.99 1.06
CA MET A 24 2.87 -0.58 0.84
C MET A 24 1.59 -0.13 1.57
N LEU A 25 0.55 -0.97 1.58
CA LEU A 25 -0.71 -0.70 2.27
C LEU A 25 -0.57 -0.75 3.80
N GLN A 26 0.26 -1.66 4.31
CA GLN A 26 0.48 -1.85 5.75
C GLN A 26 1.66 -1.03 6.29
N ARG A 27 2.21 -0.10 5.50
CA ARG A 27 3.42 0.66 5.84
C ARG A 27 3.21 1.49 7.10
N ASP A 28 4.03 1.21 8.11
CA ASP A 28 4.06 1.89 9.42
C ASP A 28 5.51 2.26 9.75
N MET A 29 5.84 3.55 9.58
CA MET A 29 7.16 4.12 9.83
C MET A 29 7.34 4.41 11.32
N LYS A 30 8.31 3.72 11.95
CA LYS A 30 8.61 3.88 13.39
C LYS A 30 9.41 5.15 13.71
N GLU A 31 10.19 5.63 12.76
CA GLU A 31 10.96 6.87 12.92
C GLU A 31 10.06 8.10 12.73
N ARG A 32 9.99 8.96 13.76
CA ARG A 32 9.13 10.17 13.76
C ARG A 32 9.32 11.05 12.52
N LYS A 33 10.55 11.25 12.06
CA LYS A 33 10.86 12.08 10.88
C LYS A 33 10.21 11.57 9.59
N PHE A 34 9.87 10.28 9.53
CA PHE A 34 9.25 9.63 8.38
C PHE A 34 7.80 9.21 8.63
N GLN A 35 7.21 9.56 9.79
CA GLN A 35 5.86 9.14 10.16
C GLN A 35 4.78 9.61 9.16
N HIS A 36 4.99 10.76 8.52
CA HIS A 36 4.12 11.28 7.46
C HIS A 36 4.06 10.40 6.21
N LEU A 37 4.99 9.45 6.04
CA LEU A 37 4.96 8.47 4.96
C LEU A 37 4.22 7.18 5.34
N SER A 38 3.82 7.00 6.61
CA SER A 38 3.01 5.85 7.01
C SER A 38 1.65 5.87 6.29
N ARG A 39 1.17 4.69 5.92
CA ARG A 39 -0.19 4.49 5.38
C ARG A 39 -1.10 3.77 6.36
N LYS A 40 -0.54 3.22 7.44
CA LYS A 40 -1.28 2.63 8.56
C LYS A 40 -0.93 3.37 9.85
N PHE A 41 -1.94 3.81 10.58
CA PHE A 41 -1.80 4.44 11.90
C PHE A 41 -2.62 3.65 12.91
N ILE A 42 -2.08 3.47 14.11
CA ILE A 42 -2.84 2.91 15.23
C ILE A 42 -3.62 4.06 15.86
N GLU A 43 -4.93 4.01 15.80
CA GLU A 43 -5.78 5.03 16.41
C GLU A 43 -5.85 4.83 17.93
N TRP A 44 -6.16 3.60 18.35
CA TRP A 44 -6.20 3.20 19.74
C TRP A 44 -5.97 1.69 19.91
N SER A 45 -5.57 1.29 21.11
CA SER A 45 -5.43 -0.10 21.52
C SER A 45 -5.94 -0.31 22.94
N TYR A 46 -6.62 -1.45 23.16
CA TYR A 46 -7.10 -1.90 24.45
C TYR A 46 -6.88 -3.41 24.59
N GLY A 47 -5.83 -3.79 25.35
CA GLY A 47 -5.41 -5.18 25.45
C GLY A 47 -5.13 -5.79 24.06
N PRO A 48 -5.78 -6.90 23.67
CA PRO A 48 -5.62 -7.50 22.35
C PRO A 48 -6.37 -6.75 21.23
N ILE A 49 -7.24 -5.80 21.56
CA ILE A 49 -8.05 -5.07 20.58
C ILE A 49 -7.25 -3.86 20.09
N GLN A 50 -7.15 -3.69 18.78
CA GLN A 50 -6.47 -2.56 18.14
C GLN A 50 -7.31 -2.01 16.99
N THR A 51 -7.44 -0.69 16.93
CA THR A 51 -8.02 0.01 15.78
C THR A 51 -6.93 0.69 15.00
N SER A 52 -7.03 0.62 13.67
CA SER A 52 -6.05 1.24 12.78
C SER A 52 -6.74 1.99 11.66
N ILE A 53 -6.21 3.16 11.35
CA ILE A 53 -6.63 4.02 10.24
C ILE A 53 -5.70 3.77 9.07
N TYR A 54 -6.27 3.61 7.88
CA TYR A 54 -5.55 3.39 6.63
C TYR A 54 -5.69 4.60 5.70
N ASP A 55 -4.60 4.97 5.03
CA ASP A 55 -4.59 5.96 3.96
C ASP A 55 -5.24 5.38 2.70
N LEU A 56 -6.40 5.93 2.31
CA LEU A 56 -7.19 5.50 1.16
C LEU A 56 -6.96 6.34 -0.10
N THR A 57 -6.08 7.35 -0.05
CA THR A 57 -5.94 8.39 -1.10
C THR A 57 -5.74 7.81 -2.51
N SER A 58 -5.03 6.69 -2.65
CA SER A 58 -4.78 6.04 -3.94
C SER A 58 -5.55 4.72 -4.14
N ILE A 59 -6.44 4.38 -3.21
CA ILE A 59 -7.14 3.09 -3.16
C ILE A 59 -8.60 3.25 -3.55
N ASP A 60 -9.25 4.25 -2.97
CA ASP A 60 -10.68 4.47 -3.12
C ASP A 60 -11.03 4.90 -4.56
N SER A 61 -12.24 4.59 -5.00
CA SER A 61 -12.73 4.87 -6.36
C SER A 61 -13.10 6.33 -6.59
N CYS A 62 -12.74 7.23 -5.68
CA CYS A 62 -12.92 8.67 -5.85
C CYS A 62 -11.97 9.27 -6.90
N GLU A 63 -10.79 8.67 -7.10
CA GLU A 63 -9.79 9.10 -8.08
C GLU A 63 -9.79 8.17 -9.30
N GLU A 64 -9.55 8.72 -10.49
CA GLU A 64 -9.38 7.93 -11.72
C GLU A 64 -8.15 7.03 -11.64
N ASN A 65 -8.24 5.81 -12.18
CA ASN A 65 -7.17 4.81 -12.13
C ASN A 65 -6.76 4.46 -10.69
N SER A 66 -7.72 4.45 -9.77
CA SER A 66 -7.50 4.01 -8.40
C SER A 66 -6.95 2.58 -8.34
N ALA A 67 -6.22 2.24 -7.28
CA ALA A 67 -5.71 0.87 -7.12
C ALA A 67 -6.84 -0.17 -7.11
N LEU A 68 -8.02 0.17 -6.56
CA LEU A 68 -9.19 -0.70 -6.59
C LEU A 68 -9.70 -0.93 -8.02
N GLU A 69 -9.79 0.13 -8.82
CA GLU A 69 -10.23 0.05 -10.21
C GLU A 69 -9.25 -0.76 -11.07
N ILE A 70 -7.94 -0.52 -10.91
CA ILE A 70 -6.90 -1.28 -11.62
C ILE A 70 -7.00 -2.76 -11.28
N LEU A 71 -7.13 -3.12 -10.01
CA LEU A 71 -7.24 -4.52 -9.59
C LEU A 71 -8.53 -5.18 -10.08
N ALA A 72 -9.64 -4.45 -10.08
CA ALA A 72 -10.94 -5.00 -10.48
C ALA A 72 -11.07 -5.20 -12.00
N TYR A 73 -10.51 -4.28 -12.80
CA TYR A 73 -10.78 -4.23 -14.24
C TYR A 73 -9.55 -4.42 -15.13
N ASN A 74 -8.35 -4.11 -14.64
CA ASN A 74 -7.12 -4.08 -15.45
C ASN A 74 -6.07 -5.12 -15.05
N CYS A 75 -6.29 -5.84 -13.94
CA CYS A 75 -5.42 -6.93 -13.47
C CYS A 75 -6.06 -8.27 -13.83
N ASN A 76 -5.95 -8.67 -15.11
CA ASN A 76 -6.31 -9.98 -15.64
C ASN A 76 -5.06 -10.71 -16.13
#